data_AF-A0A344WJA6-F1
#
_entry.id   AF-A0A344WJA6-F1
#
_cell.length_a   1.000
_cell.length_b   1.000
_cell.length_c   1.000
_cell.angle_alpha   90.00
_cell.angle_beta   90.00
_cell.angle_gamma   90.00
#
_symmetry.space_group_name_H-M   'P 1'
#
loop_
_entity.id
_entity.type
_entity.pdbx_description
1 polymer ?
#
loop_
_entity_poly.entity_id
_entity_poly.type
_entity_poly.pdbx_seq_one_letter_code
_entity_poly.pdbx_strand_id
1 'polypeptide(L)'
;MLDASASTDPEGVALTYTWSQLSGPPVTLATPNQAVLQVTAAEVTEDTEAVFRVSVSDGDLSSIEDVSVTFENIAQTPAFATPLSLVALASFEDRPIGLMQFFSSPVLITEAEPGGEQRIVAVDFRVSNDTLDVTLAPLLSDTFPAPSAISFVNGRWGTQFSGLAIAQEERGEVQVYVEGTNNSRPLTSAQNFTVDAPCAVEINSSEFSFPHIVIGQRNTGFTVYLSFAMQPMELFQVVANGQSLCGLIVPEVPIGGSFHFSSPEGYVLRTILAFNSNTNNLEVYSGNQGFDSLSDPNAYSLSQMSPVALNSTTPLRLVKAKTFSTGRGPQVLALLLTDDQHEGTHRLVLAGFDENRNIVQRTYSWPIGIPSDIIMDDLDQNWVPEIVVISETSPQAIVFGPAGFLPGSFQLPPEAPSFLEIGLGARAARQSLSNWFSASSLVIAYPDKKEVRLYQPQSE
;
A
#
# COMPACT_ATOMS: atom_id res chain seq x y z
N MET A 1 -1.99 5.93 -26.45
CA MET A 1 -1.58 4.99 -27.52
C MET A 1 -2.08 5.54 -28.84
N LEU A 2 -1.28 5.46 -29.90
CA LEU A 2 -1.65 5.87 -31.26
C LEU A 2 -1.46 4.66 -32.19
N ASP A 3 -2.41 4.40 -33.08
CA ASP A 3 -2.47 3.15 -33.86
C ASP A 3 -2.63 3.42 -35.37
N ALA A 4 -1.65 2.97 -36.14
CA ALA A 4 -1.64 3.02 -37.60
C ALA A 4 -1.74 1.62 -38.24
N SER A 5 -2.11 0.58 -37.49
CA SER A 5 -2.21 -0.82 -37.98
C SER A 5 -3.26 -1.02 -39.07
N ALA A 6 -4.20 -0.10 -39.21
CA ALA A 6 -5.18 -0.08 -40.31
C ALA A 6 -4.58 0.37 -41.65
N SER A 7 -3.29 0.71 -41.70
CA SER A 7 -2.59 1.04 -42.95
C SER A 7 -2.52 -0.19 -43.86
N THR A 8 -2.69 0.03 -45.16
CA THR A 8 -2.71 -1.05 -46.16
C THR A 8 -1.89 -0.69 -47.38
N ASP A 9 -1.26 -1.70 -47.96
CA ASP A 9 -0.59 -1.64 -49.25
C ASP A 9 -1.42 -2.42 -50.30
N PRO A 10 -1.85 -1.82 -51.42
CA PRO A 10 -2.63 -2.50 -52.46
C PRO A 10 -1.92 -3.71 -53.07
N GLU A 11 -0.58 -3.67 -53.13
CA GLU A 11 0.29 -4.72 -53.64
C GLU A 11 0.55 -5.84 -52.59
N GLY A 12 0.13 -5.62 -51.34
CA GLY A 12 0.25 -6.57 -50.23
C GLY A 12 1.66 -6.62 -49.61
N VAL A 13 2.48 -5.59 -49.84
CA VAL A 13 3.84 -5.47 -49.30
C VAL A 13 3.80 -5.16 -47.80
N ALA A 14 4.80 -5.66 -47.08
CA ALA A 14 4.95 -5.39 -45.66
C ALA A 14 5.29 -3.91 -45.41
N LEU A 15 4.52 -3.27 -44.53
CA LEU A 15 4.69 -1.85 -44.20
C LEU A 15 5.69 -1.64 -43.07
N THR A 16 6.49 -0.59 -43.21
CA THR A 16 7.38 -0.04 -42.19
C THR A 16 6.80 1.24 -41.62
N TYR A 17 7.00 1.47 -40.32
CA TYR A 17 6.43 2.60 -39.59
C TYR A 17 7.55 3.43 -38.97
N THR A 18 7.38 4.74 -38.96
CA THR A 18 8.27 5.65 -38.24
C THR A 18 7.46 6.78 -37.64
N TRP A 19 7.48 6.87 -36.32
CA TRP A 19 6.80 7.90 -35.55
C TRP A 19 7.76 8.98 -35.10
N SER A 20 7.30 10.23 -35.12
CA SER A 20 7.99 11.36 -34.52
C SER A 20 7.02 12.31 -33.83
N GLN A 21 7.48 13.02 -32.80
CA GLN A 21 6.76 14.16 -32.26
C GLN A 21 7.14 15.42 -33.04
N LEU A 22 6.16 16.18 -33.51
CA LEU A 22 6.36 17.44 -34.23
C LEU A 22 6.29 18.66 -33.31
N SER A 23 5.40 18.65 -32.33
CA SER A 23 5.19 19.75 -31.39
C SER A 23 4.58 19.29 -30.06
N GLY A 24 4.53 20.22 -29.10
CA GLY A 24 3.99 20.00 -27.75
C GLY A 24 5.06 19.62 -26.73
N PRO A 25 4.66 19.28 -25.50
CA PRO A 25 5.56 18.89 -24.42
C PRO A 25 6.33 17.62 -24.80
N PRO A 26 7.65 17.54 -24.52
CA PRO A 26 8.45 16.39 -24.90
C PRO A 26 7.93 15.11 -24.26
N VAL A 27 7.87 14.03 -25.03
CA VAL A 27 7.45 12.69 -24.56
C VAL A 27 8.47 11.61 -24.87
N THR A 28 8.34 10.48 -24.18
CA THR A 28 9.07 9.26 -24.53
C THR A 28 8.24 8.41 -25.50
N LEU A 29 8.82 8.08 -26.65
CA LEU A 29 8.24 7.18 -27.65
C LEU A 29 8.82 5.77 -27.46
N ALA A 30 8.03 4.85 -26.92
CA ALA A 30 8.54 3.50 -26.59
C ALA A 30 8.64 2.58 -27.82
N THR A 31 7.73 2.73 -28.78
CA THR A 31 7.64 1.87 -29.97
C THR A 31 7.63 2.69 -31.28
N PRO A 32 8.61 3.59 -31.51
CA PRO A 32 8.55 4.56 -32.61
C PRO A 32 8.61 3.91 -34.00
N ASN A 33 8.96 2.63 -34.11
CA ASN A 33 9.08 1.90 -35.38
C ASN A 33 8.00 0.82 -35.57
N GLN A 34 6.95 0.82 -34.75
CA GLN A 34 5.85 -0.14 -34.83
C GLN A 34 4.56 0.53 -35.33
N ALA A 35 3.61 -0.29 -35.80
CA ALA A 35 2.29 0.19 -36.19
C ALA A 35 1.55 0.88 -35.04
N VAL A 36 1.77 0.40 -33.81
CA VAL A 36 1.19 0.97 -32.59
C VAL A 36 2.28 1.70 -31.81
N LEU A 37 2.11 3.00 -31.65
CA LEU A 37 2.96 3.85 -30.83
C LEU A 37 2.44 3.93 -29.39
N GLN A 38 3.31 3.54 -28.46
CA GLN A 38 3.15 3.81 -27.04
C GLN A 38 3.89 5.12 -26.68
N VAL A 39 3.16 6.02 -26.04
CA VAL A 39 3.62 7.35 -25.61
C VAL A 39 3.41 7.49 -24.12
N THR A 40 4.44 7.95 -23.41
CA THR A 40 4.33 8.39 -22.01
C THR A 40 4.38 9.92 -21.98
N ALA A 41 3.26 10.54 -21.63
CA ALA A 41 3.16 11.99 -21.51
C ALA A 41 3.87 12.49 -20.23
N ALA A 42 4.44 13.69 -20.31
CA ALA A 42 4.92 14.42 -19.15
C ALA A 42 3.75 15.16 -18.47
N GLU A 43 3.96 15.53 -17.22
CA GLU A 43 3.05 16.42 -16.49
C GLU A 43 3.01 17.81 -17.15
N VAL A 44 1.82 18.42 -17.19
CA VAL A 44 1.59 19.73 -17.79
C VAL A 44 0.90 20.65 -16.78
N THR A 45 1.23 21.94 -16.82
CA THR A 45 0.63 22.96 -15.92
C THR A 45 -0.67 23.55 -16.47
N GLU A 46 -0.97 23.28 -17.74
CA GLU A 46 -2.23 23.63 -18.43
C GLU A 46 -2.44 22.64 -19.57
N ASP A 47 -3.69 22.50 -20.03
CA ASP A 47 -4.00 21.64 -21.16
C ASP A 47 -3.16 22.04 -22.37
N THR A 48 -2.34 21.11 -22.86
CA THR A 48 -1.37 21.39 -23.92
C THR A 48 -1.49 20.37 -25.04
N GLU A 49 -1.62 20.84 -26.28
CA GLU A 49 -1.63 19.97 -27.46
C GLU A 49 -0.20 19.49 -27.82
N ALA A 50 -0.09 18.20 -28.15
CA ALA A 50 1.07 17.58 -28.78
C ALA A 50 0.68 16.99 -30.14
N VAL A 51 1.53 17.19 -31.15
CA VAL A 51 1.31 16.66 -32.50
C VAL A 51 2.34 15.59 -32.80
N PHE A 52 1.87 14.43 -33.25
CA PHE A 52 2.69 13.30 -33.67
C PHE A 52 2.52 13.05 -35.16
N ARG A 53 3.59 12.61 -35.83
CA ARG A 53 3.57 12.15 -37.22
C ARG A 53 3.88 10.67 -37.29
N VAL A 54 3.11 9.93 -38.09
CA VAL A 54 3.50 8.62 -38.58
C VAL A 54 3.87 8.70 -40.05
N SER A 55 4.99 8.10 -40.42
CA SER A 55 5.35 7.79 -41.80
C SER A 55 5.23 6.29 -42.00
N VAL A 56 4.46 5.88 -43.01
CA VAL A 56 4.24 4.47 -43.37
C VAL A 56 4.79 4.24 -44.76
N SER A 57 5.63 3.22 -44.95
CA SER A 57 6.30 2.95 -46.23
C SER A 57 6.35 1.47 -46.56
N ASP A 58 6.11 1.13 -47.83
CA ASP A 58 6.30 -0.19 -48.43
C ASP A 58 7.75 -0.43 -48.95
N GLY A 59 8.61 0.60 -48.88
CA GLY A 59 9.98 0.61 -49.40
C GLY A 59 10.16 1.40 -50.70
N ASP A 60 9.08 1.67 -51.43
CA ASP A 60 9.08 2.43 -52.70
C ASP A 60 8.35 3.77 -52.56
N LEU A 61 7.21 3.76 -51.88
CA LEU A 61 6.36 4.91 -51.58
C LEU A 61 6.23 5.11 -50.07
N SER A 62 5.84 6.31 -49.68
CA SER A 62 5.50 6.61 -48.30
C SER A 62 4.27 7.50 -48.21
N SER A 63 3.48 7.27 -47.16
CA SER A 63 2.40 8.13 -46.72
C SER A 63 2.74 8.68 -45.34
N ILE A 64 2.29 9.91 -45.07
CA ILE A 64 2.45 10.55 -43.76
C ILE A 64 1.09 10.99 -43.24
N GLU A 65 0.89 10.91 -41.93
CA GLU A 65 -0.29 11.42 -41.24
C GLU A 65 0.12 12.09 -39.93
N ASP A 66 -0.51 13.22 -39.61
CA ASP A 66 -0.31 13.94 -38.35
C ASP A 66 -1.52 13.76 -37.44
N VAL A 67 -1.28 13.50 -36.16
CA VAL A 67 -2.32 13.32 -35.14
C VAL A 67 -2.05 14.23 -33.94
N SER A 68 -3.06 15.04 -33.57
CA SER A 68 -3.05 15.84 -32.35
C SER A 68 -3.57 15.05 -31.15
N VAL A 69 -2.90 15.21 -30.01
CA VAL A 69 -3.31 14.68 -28.71
C VAL A 69 -3.24 15.81 -27.69
N THR A 70 -4.29 16.00 -26.89
CA THR A 70 -4.25 16.94 -25.77
C THR A 70 -3.73 16.24 -24.52
N PHE A 71 -2.71 16.81 -23.89
CA PHE A 71 -2.31 16.44 -22.53
C PHE A 71 -3.06 17.34 -21.56
N GLU A 72 -3.85 16.74 -20.68
CA GLU A 72 -4.72 17.45 -19.75
C GLU A 72 -3.97 17.80 -18.46
N ASN A 73 -4.19 19.00 -17.94
CA ASN A 73 -3.80 19.34 -16.58
C ASN A 73 -4.86 18.81 -15.61
N ILE A 74 -4.49 17.76 -14.89
CA ILE A 74 -5.36 17.06 -13.95
C ILE A 74 -5.20 17.53 -12.50
N ALA A 75 -4.69 18.74 -12.27
CA ALA A 75 -4.60 19.32 -10.94
C ALA A 75 -5.99 19.50 -10.30
N GLN A 76 -6.14 19.03 -9.06
CA GLN A 76 -7.37 19.00 -8.29
C GLN A 76 -7.38 20.08 -7.19
N THR A 77 -8.58 20.44 -6.72
CA THR A 77 -8.80 21.47 -5.70
C THR A 77 -9.72 20.97 -4.57
N PRO A 78 -9.56 21.47 -3.33
CA PRO A 78 -8.59 22.48 -2.89
C PRO A 78 -7.18 21.92 -2.73
N ALA A 79 -6.16 22.76 -2.96
CA ALA A 79 -4.78 22.40 -2.65
C ALA A 79 -4.61 22.21 -1.13
N PHE A 80 -3.75 21.27 -0.73
CA PHE A 80 -3.34 21.11 0.65
C PHE A 80 -2.60 22.38 1.12
N ALA A 81 -2.93 22.84 2.33
CA ALA A 81 -2.51 24.16 2.80
C ALA A 81 -0.99 24.28 3.00
N THR A 82 -0.33 23.19 3.39
CA THR A 82 1.11 23.16 3.65
C THR A 82 1.84 22.56 2.45
N PRO A 83 2.47 23.37 1.58
CA PRO A 83 3.18 22.84 0.43
C PRO A 83 4.39 22.02 0.88
N LEU A 84 4.62 20.89 0.22
CA LEU A 84 5.86 20.13 0.38
C LEU A 84 6.80 20.42 -0.81
N SER A 85 8.09 20.57 -0.52
CA SER A 85 9.13 20.66 -1.55
C SER A 85 9.98 19.40 -1.58
N LEU A 86 10.38 18.98 -2.78
CA LEU A 86 11.41 17.96 -2.98
C LEU A 86 12.74 18.47 -2.41
N VAL A 87 13.28 17.77 -1.41
CA VAL A 87 14.55 18.13 -0.75
C VAL A 87 15.70 17.25 -1.22
N ALA A 88 15.43 15.99 -1.52
CA ALA A 88 16.44 15.06 -2.03
C ALA A 88 15.80 13.93 -2.85
N LEU A 89 16.59 13.33 -3.73
CA LEU A 89 16.22 12.10 -4.43
C LEU A 89 17.39 11.12 -4.48
N ALA A 90 17.06 9.85 -4.64
CA ALA A 90 17.99 8.77 -4.92
C ALA A 90 17.54 7.99 -6.16
N SER A 91 18.49 7.63 -7.01
CA SER A 91 18.27 6.74 -8.17
C SER A 91 18.75 5.33 -7.86
N PHE A 92 18.06 4.34 -8.43
CA PHE A 92 18.30 2.92 -8.21
C PHE A 92 18.49 2.19 -9.54
N GLU A 93 19.21 1.06 -9.49
CA GLU A 93 19.31 0.16 -10.65
C GLU A 93 18.01 -0.65 -10.83
N ASP A 94 17.51 -1.22 -9.74
CA ASP A 94 16.22 -1.92 -9.67
C ASP A 94 15.08 -0.92 -9.40
N ARG A 95 13.85 -1.27 -9.79
CA ARG A 95 12.66 -0.44 -9.63
C ARG A 95 12.20 -0.46 -8.16
N PRO A 96 12.14 0.68 -7.45
CA PRO A 96 11.62 0.77 -6.09
C PRO A 96 10.09 0.70 -6.12
N ILE A 97 9.51 -0.40 -5.62
CA ILE A 97 8.06 -0.66 -5.71
C ILE A 97 7.33 -0.69 -4.37
N GLY A 98 8.07 -0.76 -3.27
CA GLY A 98 7.50 -0.78 -1.94
C GLY A 98 8.43 -0.10 -0.95
N LEU A 99 7.85 0.70 -0.08
CA LEU A 99 8.57 1.33 1.03
C LEU A 99 7.99 0.83 2.34
N MET A 100 8.89 0.49 3.26
CA MET A 100 8.60 -0.14 4.52
C MET A 100 9.50 0.44 5.61
N GLN A 101 9.13 0.24 6.87
CA GLN A 101 9.94 0.63 8.02
C GLN A 101 10.08 -0.56 8.94
N PHE A 102 11.30 -1.07 9.08
CA PHE A 102 11.66 -2.10 10.02
C PHE A 102 12.41 -1.46 11.18
N PHE A 103 11.73 -1.23 12.30
CA PHE A 103 12.27 -0.48 13.45
C PHE A 103 12.79 0.90 13.05
N SER A 104 14.05 1.14 13.40
CA SER A 104 14.80 2.33 13.07
C SER A 104 15.45 2.22 11.67
N SER A 105 14.96 1.37 10.77
CA SER A 105 15.53 1.27 9.42
C SER A 105 14.48 1.29 8.32
N PRO A 106 14.66 2.14 7.29
CA PRO A 106 13.87 2.06 6.09
C PRO A 106 14.20 0.79 5.33
N VAL A 107 13.17 0.24 4.70
CA VAL A 107 13.23 -0.97 3.93
C VAL A 107 12.60 -0.70 2.58
N LEU A 108 13.28 -1.11 1.53
CA LEU A 108 12.84 -0.98 0.16
C LEU A 108 12.56 -2.37 -0.40
N ILE A 109 11.45 -2.47 -1.11
CA ILE A 109 11.13 -3.61 -1.95
C ILE A 109 11.46 -3.21 -3.38
N THR A 110 12.32 -3.98 -4.04
CA THR A 110 12.73 -3.71 -5.42
C THR A 110 12.41 -4.87 -6.34
N GLU A 111 12.15 -4.57 -7.61
CA GLU A 111 12.06 -5.56 -8.70
C GLU A 111 12.94 -5.09 -9.88
N ALA A 112 13.61 -6.02 -10.58
CA ALA A 112 14.43 -5.64 -11.73
C ALA A 112 13.56 -5.12 -12.89
N GLU A 113 12.44 -5.81 -13.13
CA GLU A 113 11.48 -5.53 -14.20
C GLU A 113 10.05 -5.69 -13.67
N PRO A 114 9.03 -5.06 -14.31
CA PRO A 114 7.64 -5.16 -13.88
C PRO A 114 7.14 -6.61 -13.71
N GLY A 115 6.70 -6.95 -12.50
CA GLY A 115 6.16 -8.28 -12.19
C GLY A 115 7.23 -9.36 -12.02
N GLY A 116 8.51 -8.96 -11.94
CA GLY A 116 9.61 -9.87 -11.65
C GLY A 116 9.69 -10.29 -10.19
N GLU A 117 10.70 -11.09 -9.89
CA GLU A 117 11.08 -11.44 -8.52
C GLU A 117 11.47 -10.18 -7.74
N GLN A 118 11.04 -10.12 -6.49
CA GLN A 118 11.23 -9.00 -5.59
C GLN A 118 12.35 -9.28 -4.58
N ARG A 119 13.04 -8.21 -4.18
CA ARG A 119 14.06 -8.19 -3.13
C ARG A 119 13.63 -7.27 -2.00
N ILE A 120 13.89 -7.66 -0.76
CA ILE A 120 13.76 -6.77 0.40
C ILE A 120 15.16 -6.35 0.85
N VAL A 121 15.46 -5.07 0.69
CA VAL A 121 16.74 -4.47 1.06
C VAL A 121 16.54 -3.45 2.17
N ALA A 122 17.45 -3.46 3.14
CA ALA A 122 17.54 -2.38 4.09
C ALA A 122 18.28 -1.22 3.45
N VAL A 123 17.83 0.00 3.75
CA VAL A 123 18.38 1.21 3.18
C VAL A 123 18.87 2.11 4.30
N ASP A 124 20.06 2.69 4.17
CA ASP A 124 20.50 3.84 4.95
C ASP A 124 20.44 5.07 4.04
N PHE A 125 19.66 6.07 4.45
CA PHE A 125 19.48 7.32 3.73
C PHE A 125 20.21 8.43 4.47
N ARG A 126 21.15 9.09 3.81
CA ARG A 126 21.85 10.26 4.36
C ARG A 126 21.70 11.45 3.44
N VAL A 127 21.23 12.56 3.97
CA VAL A 127 21.12 13.80 3.20
C VAL A 127 22.48 14.47 3.16
N SER A 128 23.00 14.73 1.97
CA SER A 128 24.28 15.41 1.72
C SER A 128 24.11 16.36 0.53
N ASN A 129 24.13 17.67 0.77
CA ASN A 129 24.05 18.72 -0.26
C ASN A 129 22.99 18.43 -1.36
N ASP A 130 21.71 18.33 -0.96
CA ASP A 130 20.55 18.08 -1.83
C ASP A 130 20.51 16.69 -2.52
N THR A 131 21.49 15.83 -2.26
CA THR A 131 21.49 14.43 -2.68
C THR A 131 21.16 13.51 -1.51
N LEU A 132 20.47 12.41 -1.82
CA LEU A 132 20.19 11.35 -0.88
C LEU A 132 21.24 10.26 -1.09
N ASP A 133 22.29 10.24 -0.28
CA ASP A 133 23.26 9.15 -0.27
C ASP A 133 22.57 7.88 0.22
N VAL A 134 22.62 6.84 -0.60
CA VAL A 134 21.96 5.56 -0.34
C VAL A 134 22.99 4.47 -0.14
N THR A 135 22.95 3.82 1.01
CA THR A 135 23.64 2.54 1.21
C THR A 135 22.61 1.41 1.28
N LEU A 136 22.75 0.44 0.38
CA LEU A 136 21.91 -0.75 0.35
C LEU A 136 22.60 -1.90 1.09
N ALA A 137 21.85 -2.59 1.94
CA ALA A 137 22.26 -3.86 2.54
C ALA A 137 21.12 -4.87 2.40
N PRO A 138 21.39 -6.14 2.01
CA PRO A 138 20.35 -7.16 1.99
C PRO A 138 19.66 -7.26 3.36
N LEU A 139 18.34 -7.10 3.39
CA LEU A 139 17.57 -7.43 4.59
C LEU A 139 17.21 -8.91 4.58
N LEU A 140 16.84 -9.44 3.41
CA LEU A 140 16.69 -10.86 3.15
C LEU A 140 17.68 -11.30 2.07
N SER A 141 18.17 -12.53 2.19
CA SER A 141 19.05 -13.13 1.16
C SER A 141 18.26 -13.64 -0.04
N ASP A 142 17.00 -13.99 0.15
CA ASP A 142 16.15 -14.61 -0.85
C ASP A 142 15.42 -13.56 -1.70
N THR A 143 15.08 -13.95 -2.94
CA THR A 143 14.06 -13.28 -3.74
C THR A 143 12.75 -14.05 -3.64
N PHE A 144 11.64 -13.34 -3.89
CA PHE A 144 10.32 -13.93 -3.85
C PHE A 144 9.43 -13.34 -4.96
N PRO A 145 8.46 -14.09 -5.47
CA PRO A 145 7.39 -13.51 -6.28
C PRO A 145 6.62 -12.48 -5.46
N ALA A 146 5.88 -11.59 -6.13
CA ALA A 146 5.12 -10.54 -5.45
C ALA A 146 4.29 -11.11 -4.28
N PRO A 147 4.54 -10.70 -3.03
CA PRO A 147 3.85 -11.24 -1.88
C PRO A 147 2.44 -10.68 -1.82
N SER A 148 1.49 -11.52 -1.38
CA SER A 148 0.10 -11.11 -1.23
C SER A 148 -0.10 -10.25 0.02
N ALA A 149 0.74 -10.43 1.04
CA ALA A 149 0.81 -9.56 2.21
C ALA A 149 2.20 -9.58 2.83
N ILE A 150 2.60 -8.45 3.42
CA ILE A 150 3.76 -8.36 4.29
C ILE A 150 3.32 -7.69 5.59
N SER A 151 3.64 -8.29 6.72
CA SER A 151 3.38 -7.72 8.04
C SER A 151 4.64 -7.63 8.86
N PHE A 152 4.71 -6.58 9.69
CA PHE A 152 5.73 -6.49 10.72
C PHE A 152 5.41 -7.45 11.84
N VAL A 153 6.45 -8.16 12.26
CA VAL A 153 6.45 -8.89 13.51
C VAL A 153 6.93 -7.92 14.59
N ASN A 154 5.98 -7.18 15.15
CA ASN A 154 6.19 -6.51 16.43
C ASN A 154 5.84 -7.55 17.49
N GLY A 155 6.78 -7.89 18.37
CA GLY A 155 6.52 -8.82 19.46
C GLY A 155 7.59 -9.82 19.85
N ARG A 156 7.34 -10.49 20.99
CA ARG A 156 8.13 -11.63 21.45
C ARG A 156 7.79 -12.86 20.57
N TRP A 157 8.62 -13.11 19.57
CA TRP A 157 8.68 -14.40 18.87
C TRP A 157 9.75 -15.24 19.53
N GLY A 158 9.35 -16.12 20.44
CA GLY A 158 10.30 -16.76 21.34
C GLY A 158 11.07 -15.71 22.16
N THR A 159 12.41 -15.73 22.12
CA THR A 159 13.31 -14.74 22.75
C THR A 159 13.65 -13.55 21.84
N GLN A 160 13.24 -13.58 20.58
CA GLN A 160 13.58 -12.56 19.60
C GLN A 160 12.45 -11.55 19.48
N PHE A 161 12.88 -10.30 19.40
CA PHE A 161 12.05 -9.16 19.07
C PHE A 161 12.33 -8.89 17.60
N SER A 162 11.32 -8.46 16.84
CA SER A 162 11.49 -7.94 15.47
C SER A 162 11.57 -8.98 14.36
N GLY A 163 10.70 -8.82 13.35
CA GLY A 163 10.74 -9.63 12.14
C GLY A 163 9.77 -9.18 11.04
N LEU A 164 9.74 -9.94 9.96
CA LEU A 164 8.82 -9.77 8.83
C LEU A 164 8.12 -11.10 8.58
N ALA A 165 6.80 -11.04 8.41
CA ALA A 165 6.02 -12.14 7.88
C ALA A 165 5.64 -11.84 6.43
N ILE A 166 5.93 -12.77 5.54
CA ILE A 166 5.69 -12.66 4.10
C ILE A 166 4.73 -13.76 3.70
N ALA A 167 3.55 -13.38 3.24
CA ALA A 167 2.57 -14.30 2.67
C ALA A 167 2.79 -14.45 1.17
N GLN A 168 2.84 -15.70 0.72
CA GLN A 168 2.95 -16.06 -0.69
C GLN A 168 1.72 -16.88 -1.08
N GLU A 169 0.76 -16.23 -1.72
CA GLU A 169 -0.54 -16.82 -2.04
C GLU A 169 -0.41 -18.08 -2.90
N GLU A 170 0.37 -18.02 -3.98
CA GLU A 170 0.57 -19.13 -4.92
C GLU A 170 1.34 -20.31 -4.31
N ARG A 171 2.18 -20.05 -3.32
CA ARG A 171 2.95 -21.10 -2.61
C ARG A 171 2.17 -21.71 -1.46
N GLY A 172 1.07 -21.10 -1.02
CA GLY A 172 0.32 -21.55 0.13
C GLY A 172 1.13 -21.51 1.43
N GLU A 173 1.94 -20.45 1.61
CA GLU A 173 2.80 -20.33 2.77
C GLU A 173 2.93 -18.90 3.31
N VAL A 174 3.16 -18.79 4.61
CA VAL A 174 3.60 -17.56 5.28
C VAL A 174 4.93 -17.82 5.96
N GLN A 175 5.97 -17.15 5.46
CA GLN A 175 7.32 -17.27 5.98
C GLN A 175 7.62 -16.12 6.94
N VAL A 176 8.09 -16.45 8.14
CA VAL A 176 8.49 -15.48 9.15
C VAL A 176 10.00 -15.43 9.25
N TYR A 177 10.54 -14.24 9.07
CA TYR A 177 11.95 -13.90 9.23
C TYR A 177 12.12 -13.02 10.46
N VAL A 178 13.16 -13.25 11.25
CA VAL A 178 13.43 -12.50 12.48
C VAL A 178 14.87 -12.02 12.53
N GLU A 179 15.13 -11.00 13.35
CA GLU A 179 16.50 -10.58 13.62
C GLU A 179 17.28 -11.70 14.32
N GLY A 180 18.47 -12.00 13.81
CA GLY A 180 19.42 -12.89 14.47
C GLY A 180 19.98 -12.25 15.76
N THR A 181 20.93 -12.94 16.40
CA THR A 181 21.64 -12.35 17.55
C THR A 181 22.40 -11.09 17.12
N ASN A 182 22.42 -10.06 17.96
CA ASN A 182 23.12 -8.78 17.75
C ASN A 182 22.63 -7.90 16.58
N ASN A 183 21.32 -7.89 16.26
CA ASN A 183 20.74 -7.13 15.15
C ASN A 183 21.42 -7.47 13.81
N SER A 184 21.81 -8.73 13.64
CA SER A 184 22.48 -9.19 12.44
C SER A 184 21.55 -9.13 11.23
N ARG A 185 22.07 -8.60 10.13
CA ARG A 185 21.46 -8.66 8.80
C ARG A 185 22.30 -9.60 7.92
N PRO A 186 21.69 -10.36 7.00
CA PRO A 186 20.26 -10.44 6.71
C PRO A 186 19.45 -11.14 7.83
N LEU A 187 18.12 -10.95 7.85
CA LEU A 187 17.21 -11.65 8.76
C LEU A 187 17.23 -13.15 8.46
N THR A 188 16.98 -13.95 9.49
CA THR A 188 16.97 -15.42 9.39
C THR A 188 15.55 -15.97 9.42
N SER A 189 15.27 -17.00 8.62
CA SER A 189 14.00 -17.72 8.66
C SER A 189 13.79 -18.30 10.07
N ALA A 190 12.65 -17.97 10.67
CA ALA A 190 12.24 -18.38 12.02
C ALA A 190 11.23 -19.51 11.98
N GLN A 191 10.17 -19.34 11.19
CA GLN A 191 9.06 -20.29 11.11
C GLN A 191 8.36 -20.15 9.76
N ASN A 192 7.86 -21.28 9.24
CA ASN A 192 7.00 -21.31 8.06
C ASN A 192 5.63 -21.87 8.44
N PHE A 193 4.57 -21.24 7.93
CA PHE A 193 3.18 -21.68 8.10
C PHE A 193 2.62 -22.10 6.75
N THR A 194 2.18 -23.35 6.64
CA THR A 194 1.47 -23.82 5.45
C THR A 194 -0.02 -23.54 5.60
N VAL A 195 -0.55 -22.71 4.70
CA VAL A 195 -1.93 -22.21 4.71
C VAL A 195 -2.41 -21.98 3.28
N ASP A 196 -3.65 -22.31 2.97
CA ASP A 196 -4.17 -22.16 1.60
C ASP A 196 -4.38 -20.68 1.24
N ALA A 197 -3.80 -20.25 0.12
CA ALA A 197 -4.00 -18.92 -0.47
C ALA A 197 -3.99 -17.76 0.55
N PRO A 198 -2.90 -17.58 1.35
CA PRO A 198 -2.82 -16.49 2.31
C PRO A 198 -2.82 -15.15 1.57
N CYS A 199 -3.66 -14.23 2.02
CA CYS A 199 -3.83 -12.91 1.40
C CYS A 199 -3.85 -11.74 2.39
N ALA A 200 -3.83 -12.02 3.70
CA ALA A 200 -3.59 -11.03 4.73
C ALA A 200 -2.81 -11.68 5.89
N VAL A 201 -1.97 -10.90 6.55
CA VAL A 201 -1.25 -11.33 7.76
C VAL A 201 -1.31 -10.18 8.73
N GLU A 202 -1.81 -10.44 9.94
CA GLU A 202 -1.76 -9.50 11.06
C GLU A 202 -1.10 -10.22 12.24
N ILE A 203 -0.10 -9.57 12.83
CA ILE A 203 0.63 -10.09 13.97
C ILE A 203 0.40 -9.16 15.15
N ASN A 204 -0.13 -9.72 16.23
CA ASN A 204 -0.37 -8.98 17.45
C ASN A 204 0.40 -9.63 18.60
N SER A 205 1.13 -8.78 19.33
CA SER A 205 1.92 -9.17 20.49
C SER A 205 1.77 -8.16 21.63
N SER A 206 0.56 -7.67 21.87
CA SER A 206 0.35 -6.81 23.04
C SER A 206 0.73 -7.54 24.34
N GLU A 207 1.18 -6.78 25.35
CA GLU A 207 1.62 -7.31 26.66
C GLU A 207 0.52 -8.11 27.39
N PHE A 208 -0.73 -7.97 26.94
CA PHE A 208 -1.93 -8.50 27.59
C PHE A 208 -2.56 -9.72 26.88
N SER A 209 -1.94 -10.23 25.81
CA SER A 209 -2.39 -11.46 25.12
C SER A 209 -1.23 -12.36 24.72
N PHE A 210 -1.51 -13.66 24.49
CA PHE A 210 -0.54 -14.54 23.85
C PHE A 210 -0.15 -13.97 22.46
N PRO A 211 1.15 -13.98 22.09
CA PRO A 211 1.55 -13.62 20.75
C PRO A 211 0.80 -14.49 19.74
N HIS A 212 0.21 -13.86 18.74
CA HIS A 212 -0.55 -14.56 17.72
C HIS A 212 -0.39 -13.94 16.35
N ILE A 213 -0.56 -14.79 15.36
CA ILE A 213 -0.64 -14.42 13.95
C ILE A 213 -2.01 -14.85 13.45
N VAL A 214 -2.69 -13.89 12.81
CA VAL A 214 -3.95 -14.12 12.10
C VAL A 214 -3.64 -14.04 10.63
N ILE A 215 -3.89 -15.13 9.91
CA ILE A 215 -3.65 -15.24 8.47
C ILE A 215 -5.01 -15.29 7.78
N GLY A 216 -5.34 -14.23 7.06
CA GLY A 216 -6.50 -14.18 6.19
C GLY A 216 -6.23 -14.94 4.89
N GLN A 217 -7.23 -15.67 4.41
CA GLN A 217 -7.10 -16.57 3.28
C GLN A 217 -8.20 -16.29 2.24
N ARG A 218 -7.86 -16.40 0.96
CA ARG A 218 -8.81 -16.22 -0.13
C ARG A 218 -9.72 -17.44 -0.25
N ASN A 219 -11.04 -17.21 -0.32
CA ASN A 219 -12.09 -18.23 -0.44
C ASN A 219 -12.05 -19.35 0.62
N THR A 220 -11.43 -19.10 1.78
CA THR A 220 -11.27 -20.09 2.85
C THR A 220 -11.74 -19.52 4.18
N GLY A 221 -11.27 -18.32 4.55
CA GLY A 221 -11.58 -17.65 5.80
C GLY A 221 -10.30 -17.13 6.45
N PHE A 222 -10.01 -17.54 7.69
CA PHE A 222 -8.73 -17.22 8.34
C PHE A 222 -8.23 -18.33 9.25
N THR A 223 -6.92 -18.34 9.49
CA THR A 223 -6.26 -19.24 10.43
C THR A 223 -5.55 -18.43 11.51
N VAL A 224 -5.66 -18.87 12.76
CA VAL A 224 -4.97 -18.29 13.91
C VAL A 224 -3.93 -19.28 14.40
N TYR A 225 -2.70 -18.80 14.59
CA TYR A 225 -1.66 -19.51 15.33
C TYR A 225 -1.34 -18.75 16.62
N LEU A 226 -1.13 -19.47 17.71
CA LEU A 226 -0.80 -18.91 19.02
C LEU A 226 0.57 -19.41 19.49
N SER A 227 1.31 -18.58 20.21
CA SER A 227 2.48 -19.00 20.97
C SER A 227 2.13 -19.16 22.45
N PHE A 228 2.41 -20.34 23.01
CA PHE A 228 2.37 -20.58 24.45
C PHE A 228 3.80 -20.60 25.01
N ALA A 229 4.02 -19.86 26.11
CA ALA A 229 5.30 -19.86 26.83
C ALA A 229 6.55 -19.65 25.96
N MET A 230 6.47 -18.74 24.97
CA MET A 230 7.59 -18.42 24.06
C MET A 230 8.08 -19.61 23.22
N GLN A 231 7.22 -20.59 22.93
CA GLN A 231 7.48 -21.64 21.94
C GLN A 231 7.13 -21.18 20.53
N PRO A 232 7.58 -21.90 19.47
CA PRO A 232 7.09 -21.69 18.11
C PRO A 232 5.56 -21.64 18.08
N MET A 233 4.99 -20.82 17.19
CA MET A 233 3.54 -20.71 17.13
C MET A 233 2.92 -22.00 16.61
N GLU A 234 1.86 -22.47 17.24
CA GLU A 234 1.14 -23.68 16.84
C GLU A 234 -0.23 -23.31 16.29
N LEU A 235 -0.75 -24.17 15.40
CA LEU A 235 -2.09 -24.01 14.85
C LEU A 235 -3.09 -24.02 16.00
N PHE A 236 -3.81 -22.91 16.14
CA PHE A 236 -4.83 -22.79 17.18
C PHE A 236 -6.22 -23.03 16.62
N GLN A 237 -6.60 -22.30 15.57
CA GLN A 237 -7.92 -22.44 14.98
C GLN A 237 -7.92 -22.10 13.49
N VAL A 238 -8.71 -22.87 12.73
CA VAL A 238 -9.09 -22.55 11.36
C VAL A 238 -10.57 -22.16 11.36
N VAL A 239 -10.89 -20.95 10.89
CA VAL A 239 -12.25 -20.50 10.63
C VAL A 239 -12.50 -20.63 9.12
N ALA A 240 -13.05 -21.77 8.71
CA ALA A 240 -13.29 -22.13 7.32
C ALA A 240 -14.74 -21.83 6.90
N ASN A 241 -15.02 -20.56 6.56
CA ASN A 241 -16.35 -20.09 6.15
C ASN A 241 -16.47 -19.89 4.62
N GLY A 242 -15.42 -20.21 3.87
CA GLY A 242 -15.35 -20.05 2.41
C GLY A 242 -15.27 -18.60 1.93
N GLN A 243 -15.05 -17.64 2.83
CA GLN A 243 -14.95 -16.21 2.50
C GLN A 243 -13.50 -15.79 2.27
N SER A 244 -13.32 -14.67 1.56
CA SER A 244 -12.02 -14.05 1.27
C SER A 244 -11.79 -12.89 2.23
N LEU A 245 -10.93 -13.12 3.22
CA LEU A 245 -10.65 -12.15 4.29
C LEU A 245 -9.27 -11.52 4.10
N CYS A 246 -9.09 -10.79 3.00
CA CYS A 246 -7.79 -10.24 2.58
C CYS A 246 -7.50 -8.82 3.09
N GLY A 247 -8.28 -8.36 4.06
CA GLY A 247 -7.99 -7.16 4.84
C GLY A 247 -8.52 -7.36 6.24
N LEU A 248 -7.65 -7.57 7.21
CA LEU A 248 -8.05 -7.81 8.59
C LEU A 248 -7.11 -7.10 9.54
N ILE A 249 -7.62 -6.78 10.72
CA ILE A 249 -6.87 -6.25 11.84
C ILE A 249 -7.33 -6.91 13.13
N VAL A 250 -6.51 -6.74 14.17
CA VAL A 250 -6.86 -7.09 15.55
C VAL A 250 -6.94 -5.80 16.37
N PRO A 251 -8.10 -5.10 16.40
CA PRO A 251 -8.21 -3.79 17.04
C PRO A 251 -7.96 -3.86 18.54
N GLU A 252 -7.11 -2.96 19.04
CA GLU A 252 -6.77 -2.87 20.46
C GLU A 252 -7.43 -1.69 21.16
N VAL A 253 -7.67 -0.60 20.44
CA VAL A 253 -8.18 0.66 20.97
C VAL A 253 -9.36 1.13 20.10
N PRO A 254 -10.45 1.66 20.70
CA PRO A 254 -11.56 2.20 19.94
C PRO A 254 -11.20 3.49 19.21
N ILE A 255 -11.89 3.76 18.10
CA ILE A 255 -11.91 5.06 17.43
C ILE A 255 -12.45 6.10 18.40
N GLY A 256 -11.73 7.21 18.54
CA GLY A 256 -12.04 8.30 19.47
C GLY A 256 -11.65 8.04 20.93
N GLY A 257 -11.24 6.83 21.30
CA GLY A 257 -10.80 6.51 22.65
C GLY A 257 -9.29 6.40 22.79
N SER A 258 -8.82 6.44 24.04
CA SER A 258 -7.38 6.40 24.38
C SER A 258 -6.99 5.17 25.20
N PHE A 259 -7.94 4.30 25.54
CA PHE A 259 -7.72 3.12 26.39
C PHE A 259 -7.89 1.84 25.59
N HIS A 260 -7.05 0.84 25.88
CA HIS A 260 -7.26 -0.50 25.33
C HIS A 260 -8.63 -1.02 25.71
N PHE A 261 -9.24 -1.80 24.83
CA PHE A 261 -10.41 -2.59 25.19
C PHE A 261 -10.08 -3.42 26.44
N SER A 262 -10.77 -3.12 27.54
CA SER A 262 -10.57 -3.83 28.81
C SER A 262 -10.93 -5.31 28.62
N SER A 263 -10.06 -6.20 29.09
CA SER A 263 -10.41 -7.60 29.32
C SER A 263 -10.83 -7.72 30.80
N PRO A 264 -12.10 -8.07 31.11
CA PRO A 264 -12.52 -8.25 32.49
C PRO A 264 -11.75 -9.37 33.22
N GLU A 265 -11.19 -10.32 32.49
CA GLU A 265 -10.49 -11.50 33.02
C GLU A 265 -9.28 -11.78 32.10
N GLY A 266 -8.10 -12.01 32.68
CA GLY A 266 -6.82 -12.04 31.94
C GLY A 266 -6.77 -13.00 30.73
N TYR A 267 -6.00 -12.60 29.71
CA TYR A 267 -5.68 -13.33 28.48
C TYR A 267 -6.89 -13.88 27.71
N VAL A 268 -7.38 -13.07 26.76
CA VAL A 268 -8.54 -13.39 25.92
C VAL A 268 -8.13 -13.44 24.45
N LEU A 269 -8.70 -14.39 23.70
CA LEU A 269 -8.71 -14.37 22.23
C LEU A 269 -9.25 -13.03 21.71
N ARG A 270 -8.44 -12.34 20.90
CA ARG A 270 -8.74 -10.97 20.49
C ARG A 270 -9.83 -10.93 19.44
N THR A 271 -10.64 -9.86 19.46
CA THR A 271 -11.60 -9.61 18.39
C THR A 271 -10.86 -9.32 17.08
N ILE A 272 -11.27 -9.99 16.00
CA ILE A 272 -10.76 -9.75 14.66
C ILE A 272 -11.81 -8.97 13.88
N LEU A 273 -11.40 -7.87 13.26
CA LEU A 273 -12.20 -7.14 12.29
C LEU A 273 -11.66 -7.47 10.90
N ALA A 274 -12.49 -8.06 10.04
CA ALA A 274 -12.10 -8.47 8.69
C ALA A 274 -13.03 -7.87 7.64
N PHE A 275 -12.47 -7.51 6.50
CA PHE A 275 -13.19 -7.18 5.28
C PHE A 275 -13.37 -8.44 4.44
N ASN A 276 -14.63 -8.82 4.24
CA ASN A 276 -15.02 -9.89 3.35
C ASN A 276 -15.20 -9.34 1.92
N SER A 277 -14.25 -9.64 1.04
CA SER A 277 -14.28 -9.16 -0.34
C SER A 277 -15.25 -9.91 -1.25
N ASN A 278 -15.78 -11.07 -0.83
CA ASN A 278 -16.84 -11.76 -1.59
C ASN A 278 -18.20 -11.07 -1.40
N THR A 279 -18.46 -10.49 -0.21
CA THR A 279 -19.77 -9.92 0.14
C THR A 279 -19.76 -8.41 0.39
N ASN A 280 -18.60 -7.77 0.38
CA ASN A 280 -18.39 -6.36 0.74
C ASN A 280 -18.92 -6.02 2.14
N ASN A 281 -18.70 -6.91 3.10
CA ASN A 281 -19.05 -6.70 4.51
C ASN A 281 -17.80 -6.56 5.39
N LEU A 282 -17.91 -5.75 6.43
CA LEU A 282 -17.07 -5.82 7.60
C LEU A 282 -17.64 -6.89 8.53
N GLU A 283 -16.82 -7.87 8.88
CA GLU A 283 -17.16 -9.01 9.72
C GLU A 283 -16.33 -8.98 10.99
N VAL A 284 -16.98 -9.22 12.13
CA VAL A 284 -16.35 -9.25 13.44
C VAL A 284 -16.37 -10.66 13.96
N TYR A 285 -15.18 -11.20 14.21
CA TYR A 285 -15.00 -12.49 14.82
C TYR A 285 -14.59 -12.30 16.27
N SER A 286 -15.47 -12.69 17.20
CA SER A 286 -15.22 -12.61 18.62
C SER A 286 -14.65 -13.92 19.13
N GLY A 287 -13.55 -13.82 19.87
CA GLY A 287 -12.96 -14.94 20.59
C GLY A 287 -13.72 -15.25 21.89
N ASN A 288 -13.86 -16.53 22.18
CA ASN A 288 -14.45 -17.04 23.42
C ASN A 288 -13.57 -16.65 24.61
N GLN A 289 -14.23 -16.32 25.73
CA GLN A 289 -13.58 -15.78 26.92
C GLN A 289 -13.12 -16.91 27.87
N GLY A 290 -12.05 -16.65 28.65
CA GLY A 290 -11.54 -17.56 29.67
C GLY A 290 -10.56 -18.63 29.16
N PHE A 291 -9.74 -19.20 30.05
CA PHE A 291 -8.69 -20.16 29.68
C PHE A 291 -9.22 -21.44 29.03
N ASP A 292 -10.43 -21.88 29.37
CA ASP A 292 -11.04 -23.07 28.78
C ASP A 292 -11.26 -22.91 27.25
N SER A 293 -11.37 -21.67 26.76
CA SER A 293 -11.53 -21.39 25.34
C SER A 293 -10.30 -21.74 24.50
N LEU A 294 -9.13 -21.93 25.12
CA LEU A 294 -7.91 -22.35 24.43
C LEU A 294 -7.95 -23.81 23.95
N SER A 295 -8.96 -24.57 24.37
CA SER A 295 -9.20 -25.93 23.92
C SER A 295 -10.47 -26.07 23.06
N ASP A 296 -11.16 -24.95 22.80
CA ASP A 296 -12.42 -24.95 22.07
C ASP A 296 -12.18 -24.99 20.55
N PRO A 297 -12.70 -26.00 19.83
CA PRO A 297 -12.58 -26.05 18.37
C PRO A 297 -13.35 -24.91 17.65
N ASN A 298 -14.27 -24.23 18.34
CA ASN A 298 -15.04 -23.09 17.84
C ASN A 298 -14.76 -21.81 18.64
N ALA A 299 -13.49 -21.59 19.00
CA ALA A 299 -13.11 -20.47 19.86
C ALA A 299 -13.38 -19.09 19.23
N TYR A 300 -13.49 -18.98 17.91
CA TYR A 300 -13.99 -17.81 17.19
C TYR A 300 -15.39 -18.01 16.61
N SER A 301 -16.25 -17.00 16.77
CA SER A 301 -17.58 -16.93 16.14
C SER A 301 -17.85 -15.54 15.54
N LEU A 302 -18.61 -15.52 14.44
CA LEU A 302 -19.07 -14.28 13.82
C LEU A 302 -20.09 -13.61 14.75
N SER A 303 -19.77 -12.44 15.28
CA SER A 303 -20.58 -11.72 16.27
C SER A 303 -21.26 -10.47 15.71
N GLN A 304 -20.65 -9.84 14.71
CA GLN A 304 -21.22 -8.67 14.04
C GLN A 304 -20.89 -8.71 12.54
N MET A 305 -21.80 -8.19 11.73
CA MET A 305 -21.58 -7.95 10.31
C MET A 305 -22.18 -6.59 9.95
N SER A 306 -21.49 -5.82 9.13
CA SER A 306 -21.97 -4.54 8.62
C SER A 306 -21.55 -4.35 7.17
N PRO A 307 -22.47 -4.03 6.25
CA PRO A 307 -22.13 -3.70 4.87
C PRO A 307 -21.15 -2.54 4.81
N VAL A 308 -20.14 -2.64 3.95
CA VAL A 308 -19.21 -1.55 3.70
C VAL A 308 -19.95 -0.48 2.91
N ALA A 309 -19.93 0.75 3.40
CA ALA A 309 -20.63 1.87 2.79
C ALA A 309 -19.90 2.39 1.53
N LEU A 310 -19.75 1.54 0.50
CA LEU A 310 -19.02 1.85 -0.73
C LEU A 310 -19.73 2.90 -1.58
N ASN A 311 -21.07 3.00 -1.50
CA ASN A 311 -21.86 3.95 -2.31
C ASN A 311 -21.42 3.95 -3.79
N SER A 312 -21.35 2.76 -4.39
CA SER A 312 -20.90 2.54 -5.77
C SER A 312 -21.88 1.66 -6.52
N THR A 313 -22.10 1.97 -7.79
CA THR A 313 -22.83 1.12 -8.75
C THR A 313 -21.90 0.20 -9.53
N THR A 314 -20.60 0.52 -9.57
CA THR A 314 -19.57 -0.33 -10.18
C THR A 314 -18.92 -1.22 -9.12
N PRO A 315 -18.61 -2.49 -9.45
CA PRO A 315 -17.80 -3.33 -8.57
C PRO A 315 -16.43 -2.68 -8.34
N LEU A 316 -16.01 -2.60 -7.08
CA LEU A 316 -14.70 -2.07 -6.71
C LEU A 316 -13.81 -3.22 -6.25
N ARG A 317 -12.56 -3.26 -6.73
CA ARG A 317 -11.55 -4.17 -6.20
C ARG A 317 -10.84 -3.55 -5.02
N LEU A 318 -10.40 -4.39 -4.08
CA LEU A 318 -9.47 -3.98 -3.03
C LEU A 318 -8.07 -3.81 -3.64
N VAL A 319 -7.51 -2.61 -3.54
CA VAL A 319 -6.11 -2.32 -3.88
C VAL A 319 -5.22 -2.66 -2.70
N LYS A 320 -5.58 -2.17 -1.51
CA LYS A 320 -4.76 -2.30 -0.32
C LYS A 320 -5.61 -2.27 0.94
N ALA A 321 -5.27 -3.15 1.88
CA ALA A 321 -5.73 -3.08 3.26
C ALA A 321 -4.54 -2.70 4.15
N LYS A 322 -4.73 -1.75 5.06
CA LYS A 322 -3.66 -1.28 5.94
C LYS A 322 -4.17 -0.96 7.34
N THR A 323 -3.36 -1.27 8.33
CA THR A 323 -3.61 -0.95 9.73
C THR A 323 -3.06 0.43 10.07
N PHE A 324 -3.89 1.28 10.69
CA PHE A 324 -3.47 2.54 11.30
C PHE A 324 -3.55 2.48 12.82
N SER A 325 -2.57 3.10 13.47
CA SER A 325 -2.34 3.10 14.92
C SER A 325 -1.72 4.43 15.34
N THR A 326 -2.19 5.02 16.42
CA THR A 326 -1.62 6.23 17.04
C THR A 326 -0.64 5.91 18.18
N GLY A 327 0.11 4.81 18.07
CA GLY A 327 1.10 4.39 19.06
C GLY A 327 0.55 3.64 20.28
N ARG A 328 -0.78 3.40 20.35
CA ARG A 328 -1.42 2.54 21.37
C ARG A 328 -1.93 1.22 20.81
N GLY A 329 -1.43 0.82 19.64
CA GLY A 329 -1.82 -0.41 18.94
C GLY A 329 -2.83 -0.18 17.80
N PRO A 330 -3.15 -1.24 17.04
CA PRO A 330 -4.09 -1.18 15.92
C PRO A 330 -5.44 -0.58 16.31
N GLN A 331 -5.93 0.38 15.52
CA GLN A 331 -7.21 1.06 15.75
C GLN A 331 -8.12 1.00 14.54
N VAL A 332 -7.54 1.20 13.34
CA VAL A 332 -8.31 1.40 12.12
C VAL A 332 -7.80 0.51 11.00
N LEU A 333 -8.74 -0.16 10.34
CA LEU A 333 -8.55 -0.84 9.07
C LEU A 333 -8.89 0.16 7.96
N ALA A 334 -7.88 0.54 7.19
CA ALA A 334 -8.02 1.33 5.99
C ALA A 334 -8.10 0.40 4.76
N LEU A 335 -9.15 0.55 3.97
CA LEU A 335 -9.37 -0.17 2.72
C LEU A 335 -9.35 0.83 1.57
N LEU A 336 -8.41 0.64 0.64
CA LEU A 336 -8.40 1.34 -0.64
C LEU A 336 -9.08 0.49 -1.69
N LEU A 337 -10.14 1.02 -2.31
CA LEU A 337 -10.88 0.34 -3.37
C LEU A 337 -11.01 1.20 -4.62
N THR A 338 -11.07 0.56 -5.78
CA THR A 338 -11.11 1.23 -7.10
C THR A 338 -11.85 0.39 -8.14
N ASP A 339 -12.37 1.02 -9.19
CA ASP A 339 -12.85 0.39 -10.43
C ASP A 339 -11.79 0.39 -11.56
N ASP A 340 -10.54 0.73 -11.22
CA ASP A 340 -9.37 0.78 -12.11
C ASP A 340 -9.47 1.78 -13.27
N GLN A 341 -10.42 2.71 -13.23
CA GLN A 341 -10.46 3.82 -14.18
C GLN A 341 -9.72 5.03 -13.63
N HIS A 342 -8.94 5.71 -14.46
CA HIS A 342 -8.24 6.93 -14.04
C HIS A 342 -9.22 8.00 -13.55
N GLU A 343 -10.29 8.25 -14.32
CA GLU A 343 -11.45 9.01 -13.88
C GLU A 343 -12.55 8.02 -13.48
N GLY A 344 -12.58 7.71 -12.19
CA GLY A 344 -13.25 6.50 -11.73
C GLY A 344 -13.84 6.60 -10.35
N THR A 345 -14.36 5.46 -9.90
CA THR A 345 -14.93 5.30 -8.58
C THR A 345 -13.86 4.78 -7.63
N HIS A 346 -13.29 5.68 -6.84
CA HIS A 346 -12.31 5.33 -5.82
C HIS A 346 -12.86 5.53 -4.41
N ARG A 347 -12.52 4.63 -3.50
CA ARG A 347 -12.96 4.67 -2.10
C ARG A 347 -11.81 4.44 -1.15
N LEU A 348 -11.78 5.27 -0.11
CA LEU A 348 -11.08 4.96 1.13
C LEU A 348 -12.15 4.67 2.18
N VAL A 349 -12.15 3.46 2.71
CA VAL A 349 -12.99 3.11 3.86
C VAL A 349 -12.09 2.97 5.07
N LEU A 350 -12.38 3.76 6.10
CA LEU A 350 -11.75 3.63 7.41
C LEU A 350 -12.75 2.99 8.36
N ALA A 351 -12.39 1.84 8.94
CA ALA A 351 -13.26 1.07 9.81
C ALA A 351 -12.56 0.67 11.10
N GLY A 352 -13.31 0.62 12.19
CA GLY A 352 -12.83 0.18 13.50
C GLY A 352 -14.02 0.03 14.46
N PHE A 353 -13.77 0.22 15.75
CA PHE A 353 -14.77 0.05 16.78
C PHE A 353 -14.98 1.33 17.60
N ASP A 354 -16.21 1.56 18.08
CA ASP A 354 -16.46 2.49 19.19
C ASP A 354 -16.05 1.86 20.55
N GLU A 355 -16.20 2.60 21.64
CA GLU A 355 -15.90 2.13 23.00
C GLU A 355 -16.72 0.89 23.42
N ASN A 356 -17.85 0.64 22.76
CA ASN A 356 -18.74 -0.49 23.01
C ASN A 356 -18.51 -1.66 22.05
N ARG A 357 -17.46 -1.61 21.22
CA ARG A 357 -17.11 -2.61 20.19
C ARG A 357 -18.11 -2.73 19.04
N ASN A 358 -18.92 -1.70 18.77
CA ASN A 358 -19.72 -1.65 17.56
C ASN A 358 -18.86 -1.16 16.39
N ILE A 359 -19.04 -1.77 15.21
CA ILE A 359 -18.40 -1.29 13.97
C ILE A 359 -18.76 0.18 13.74
N VAL A 360 -17.73 1.02 13.61
CA VAL A 360 -17.81 2.38 13.09
C VAL A 360 -16.98 2.44 11.82
N GLN A 361 -17.55 3.03 10.77
CA GLN A 361 -16.86 3.21 9.50
C GLN A 361 -17.14 4.59 8.90
N ARG A 362 -16.21 5.08 8.08
CA ARG A 362 -16.42 6.26 7.23
C ARG A 362 -15.78 6.01 5.87
N THR A 363 -16.51 6.43 4.83
CA THR A 363 -16.09 6.29 3.44
C THR A 363 -15.77 7.66 2.86
N TYR A 364 -14.65 7.76 2.17
CA TYR A 364 -14.21 8.91 1.40
C TYR A 364 -14.09 8.55 -0.07
N SER A 365 -14.18 9.56 -0.93
CA SER A 365 -14.09 9.42 -2.38
C SER A 365 -13.34 10.60 -2.98
N TRP A 366 -12.71 10.36 -4.12
CA TRP A 366 -12.07 11.36 -4.95
C TRP A 366 -12.25 10.99 -6.43
N PRO A 367 -12.21 11.95 -7.35
CA PRO A 367 -12.68 11.75 -8.73
C PRO A 367 -11.66 11.13 -9.68
N ILE A 368 -10.36 11.35 -9.45
CA ILE A 368 -9.31 10.95 -10.39
C ILE A 368 -8.09 10.35 -9.70
N GLY A 369 -7.38 9.47 -10.37
CA GLY A 369 -6.16 8.86 -9.86
C GLY A 369 -6.43 7.53 -9.17
N ILE A 370 -6.02 6.45 -9.84
CA ILE A 370 -6.09 5.08 -9.33
C ILE A 370 -5.17 4.97 -8.10
N PRO A 371 -5.70 4.66 -6.90
CA PRO A 371 -4.87 4.56 -5.70
C PRO A 371 -3.85 3.44 -5.83
N SER A 372 -2.62 3.69 -5.37
CA SER A 372 -1.52 2.72 -5.34
C SER A 372 -1.09 2.38 -3.91
N ASP A 373 -1.05 3.37 -3.02
CA ASP A 373 -0.70 3.20 -1.61
C ASP A 373 -1.43 4.20 -0.71
N ILE A 374 -1.45 3.90 0.58
CA ILE A 374 -1.98 4.77 1.61
C ILE A 374 -1.05 4.79 2.81
N ILE A 375 -0.84 5.96 3.40
CA ILE A 375 -0.08 6.13 4.64
C ILE A 375 -0.84 7.07 5.58
N MET A 376 -0.34 7.13 6.81
CA MET A 376 -0.72 8.13 7.78
C MET A 376 0.55 8.88 8.14
N ASP A 377 0.57 10.21 8.01
CA ASP A 377 1.76 11.03 8.22
C ASP A 377 1.38 12.43 8.71
N ASP A 378 2.22 13.05 9.52
CA ASP A 378 2.04 14.43 10.03
C ASP A 378 2.71 15.39 9.03
N LEU A 379 1.95 15.80 8.01
CA LEU A 379 2.45 16.56 6.87
C LEU A 379 2.64 18.04 7.18
N ASP A 380 1.93 18.58 8.16
CA ASP A 380 2.01 19.99 8.56
C ASP A 380 2.71 20.22 9.90
N GLN A 381 3.23 19.14 10.50
CA GLN A 381 3.99 19.14 11.76
C GLN A 381 3.18 19.68 12.96
N ASN A 382 1.86 19.51 12.94
CA ASN A 382 0.97 19.93 14.02
C ASN A 382 0.72 18.80 15.06
N TRP A 383 1.38 17.64 14.89
CA TRP A 383 1.23 16.40 15.68
C TRP A 383 -0.09 15.65 15.48
N VAL A 384 -0.86 16.02 14.47
CA VAL A 384 -2.08 15.35 14.04
C VAL A 384 -1.80 14.79 12.65
N PRO A 385 -1.78 13.47 12.47
CA PRO A 385 -1.47 12.92 11.18
C PRO A 385 -2.64 13.07 10.21
N GLU A 386 -2.29 13.37 8.96
CA GLU A 386 -3.13 13.22 7.79
C GLU A 386 -3.06 11.79 7.25
N ILE A 387 -4.11 11.38 6.56
CA ILE A 387 -4.10 10.18 5.74
C ILE A 387 -3.82 10.58 4.30
N VAL A 388 -2.78 9.99 3.74
CA VAL A 388 -2.31 10.33 2.39
C VAL A 388 -2.49 9.12 1.50
N VAL A 389 -3.28 9.28 0.45
CA VAL A 389 -3.41 8.30 -0.63
C VAL A 389 -2.61 8.80 -1.82
N ILE A 390 -1.74 7.95 -2.35
CA ILE A 390 -0.99 8.25 -3.58
C ILE A 390 -1.53 7.46 -4.75
N SER A 391 -1.23 7.94 -5.95
CA SER A 391 -1.66 7.36 -7.22
C SER A 391 -0.50 7.37 -8.20
N GLU A 392 -0.37 6.30 -9.00
CA GLU A 392 0.59 6.29 -10.11
C GLU A 392 0.13 7.19 -11.27
N THR A 393 -1.18 7.39 -11.38
CA THR A 393 -1.83 8.04 -12.51
C THR A 393 -2.21 9.50 -12.25
N SER A 394 -1.96 10.02 -11.04
CA SER A 394 -2.17 11.43 -10.70
C SER A 394 -0.87 12.04 -10.18
N PRO A 395 -0.55 13.31 -10.50
CA PRO A 395 0.58 14.02 -9.92
C PRO A 395 0.32 14.45 -8.46
N GLN A 396 -0.92 14.38 -8.00
CA GLN A 396 -1.30 14.80 -6.66
C GLN A 396 -1.63 13.62 -5.75
N ALA A 397 -1.14 13.69 -4.53
CA ALA A 397 -1.61 12.88 -3.42
C ALA A 397 -2.95 13.42 -2.91
N ILE A 398 -3.85 12.52 -2.52
CA ILE A 398 -5.11 12.85 -1.87
C ILE A 398 -4.88 12.84 -0.36
N VAL A 399 -5.16 13.96 0.30
CA VAL A 399 -4.88 14.18 1.72
C VAL A 399 -6.20 14.34 2.49
N PHE A 400 -6.43 13.47 3.47
CA PHE A 400 -7.56 13.52 4.39
C PHE A 400 -7.08 13.90 5.79
N GLY A 401 -7.53 15.04 6.30
CA GLY A 401 -7.19 15.49 7.65
C GLY A 401 -7.99 16.70 8.08
N PRO A 402 -7.82 17.16 9.33
CA PRO A 402 -7.08 16.46 10.38
C PRO A 402 -7.86 15.24 10.88
N ALA A 403 -7.16 14.13 11.15
CA ALA A 403 -7.69 13.05 11.99
C ALA A 403 -7.64 13.51 13.46
N GLY A 404 -8.56 14.41 13.86
CA GLY A 404 -8.52 15.18 15.11
C GLY A 404 -7.92 14.46 16.33
N PHE A 405 -6.93 15.09 16.98
CA PHE A 405 -6.16 14.49 18.07
C PHE A 405 -6.60 15.01 19.45
N LEU A 406 -7.17 14.13 20.26
CA LEU A 406 -6.82 14.11 21.70
C LEU A 406 -5.64 13.15 21.86
N PRO A 407 -4.65 13.42 22.74
CA PRO A 407 -3.46 12.59 22.90
C PRO A 407 -3.74 11.09 23.00
N GLY A 408 -3.40 10.37 21.92
CA GLY A 408 -3.57 8.91 21.83
C GLY A 408 -4.97 8.42 21.43
N SER A 409 -5.80 9.27 20.82
CA SER A 409 -7.05 8.87 20.17
C SER A 409 -7.00 9.12 18.66
N PHE A 410 -7.52 8.19 17.88
CA PHE A 410 -7.70 8.35 16.44
C PHE A 410 -9.12 8.83 16.15
N GLN A 411 -9.28 9.96 15.45
CA GLN A 411 -10.58 10.39 14.95
C GLN A 411 -10.64 10.24 13.43
N LEU A 412 -11.79 9.79 12.93
CA LEU A 412 -12.02 9.71 11.49
C LEU A 412 -12.02 11.14 10.91
N PRO A 413 -11.20 11.44 9.88
CA PRO A 413 -11.13 12.76 9.25
C PRO A 413 -12.51 13.33 8.91
N PRO A 414 -12.83 14.57 9.33
CA PRO A 414 -14.18 15.14 9.16
C PRO A 414 -14.44 15.73 7.76
N GLU A 415 -13.38 16.06 7.01
CA GLU A 415 -13.46 16.90 5.81
C GLU A 415 -13.38 16.11 4.49
N ALA A 416 -13.73 16.81 3.40
CA ALA A 416 -13.42 16.40 2.03
C ALA A 416 -11.89 16.42 1.81
N PRO A 417 -11.36 15.67 0.83
CA PRO A 417 -9.92 15.66 0.60
C PRO A 417 -9.40 17.03 0.12
N SER A 418 -8.13 17.26 0.40
CA SER A 418 -7.30 18.25 -0.28
C SER A 418 -6.20 17.55 -1.08
N PHE A 419 -5.49 18.29 -1.93
CA PHE A 419 -4.57 17.71 -2.91
C PHE A 419 -3.17 18.30 -2.82
N LEU A 420 -2.16 17.43 -2.77
CA LEU A 420 -0.77 17.79 -2.58
C LEU A 420 0.06 17.33 -3.77
N GLU A 421 0.78 18.26 -4.42
CA GLU A 421 1.68 17.93 -5.52
C GLU A 421 2.84 17.04 -5.07
N ILE A 422 2.94 15.87 -5.71
CA ILE A 422 4.03 14.91 -5.51
C ILE A 422 4.64 14.48 -6.85
N GLY A 423 4.06 14.88 -7.98
CA GLY A 423 4.46 14.49 -9.33
C GLY A 423 4.00 13.09 -9.73
N LEU A 424 3.88 12.86 -11.04
CA LEU A 424 3.30 11.65 -11.62
C LEU A 424 4.15 10.38 -11.39
N GLY A 425 3.51 9.22 -11.22
CA GLY A 425 4.14 7.90 -11.15
C GLY A 425 4.45 7.37 -9.75
N ALA A 426 3.80 7.90 -8.71
CA ALA A 426 4.00 7.48 -7.33
C ALA A 426 3.33 6.12 -7.04
N ARG A 427 4.11 5.12 -6.62
CA ARG A 427 3.60 3.75 -6.36
C ARG A 427 3.55 3.36 -4.89
N ALA A 428 4.54 3.79 -4.11
CA ALA A 428 4.63 3.47 -2.69
C ALA A 428 5.07 4.69 -1.91
N ALA A 429 4.53 4.84 -0.71
CA ALA A 429 4.88 5.94 0.18
C ALA A 429 5.15 5.45 1.60
N ARG A 430 5.94 6.22 2.35
CA ARG A 430 6.07 6.06 3.80
C ARG A 430 6.06 7.38 4.54
N GLN A 431 5.51 7.26 5.76
CA GLN A 431 5.42 8.31 6.75
C GLN A 431 6.80 8.80 7.19
N SER A 432 6.81 9.99 7.78
CA SER A 432 7.93 10.69 8.36
C SER A 432 8.92 9.78 9.10
N LEU A 433 10.16 9.88 8.66
CA LEU A 433 11.31 9.23 9.25
C LEU A 433 12.06 10.20 10.16
N SER A 434 11.36 10.92 11.03
CA SER A 434 11.89 11.99 11.90
C SER A 434 13.05 11.55 12.82
N ASN A 435 13.24 10.24 13.02
CA ASN A 435 14.39 9.70 13.73
C ASN A 435 15.68 9.64 12.87
N TRP A 436 15.57 9.85 11.55
CA TRP A 436 16.67 9.81 10.58
C TRP A 436 16.88 11.13 9.87
N PHE A 437 15.80 11.89 9.63
CA PHE A 437 15.87 13.26 9.14
C PHE A 437 15.58 14.21 10.29
N SER A 438 16.28 15.34 10.38
CA SER A 438 16.07 16.36 11.41
C SER A 438 14.68 17.05 11.35
N ALA A 439 13.82 16.63 10.42
CA ALA A 439 12.48 17.15 10.17
C ALA A 439 11.56 16.06 9.61
N SER A 440 10.24 16.26 9.73
CA SER A 440 9.26 15.35 9.15
C SER A 440 9.32 15.36 7.63
N SER A 441 9.38 14.17 7.01
CA SER A 441 9.56 14.04 5.56
C SER A 441 8.71 12.92 4.97
N LEU A 442 7.97 13.22 3.91
CA LEU A 442 7.23 12.24 3.12
C LEU A 442 8.17 11.57 2.12
N VAL A 443 8.25 10.24 2.14
CA VAL A 443 9.10 9.46 1.23
C VAL A 443 8.25 8.72 0.21
N ILE A 444 8.53 8.90 -1.08
CA ILE A 444 7.75 8.32 -2.18
C ILE A 444 8.66 7.63 -3.19
N ALA A 445 8.26 6.42 -3.60
CA ALA A 445 8.93 5.65 -4.65
C ALA A 445 8.22 5.81 -6.00
N TYR A 446 9.03 6.00 -7.04
CA TYR A 446 8.64 6.15 -8.45
C TYR A 446 9.33 5.03 -9.25
N PRO A 447 8.69 3.85 -9.37
CA PRO A 447 9.32 2.66 -9.95
C PRO A 447 9.81 2.87 -11.39
N ASP A 448 9.01 3.54 -12.21
CA ASP A 448 9.32 3.75 -13.64
C ASP A 448 10.44 4.76 -13.85
N LYS A 449 10.62 5.66 -12.88
CA LYS A 449 11.75 6.59 -12.84
C LYS A 449 12.97 5.97 -12.14
N LYS A 450 12.82 4.79 -11.53
CA LYS A 450 13.81 4.16 -10.65
C LYS A 450 14.30 5.11 -9.55
N GLU A 451 13.38 5.85 -8.96
CA GLU A 451 13.69 6.92 -7.99
C GLU A 451 12.95 6.72 -6.67
N VAL A 452 13.57 7.14 -5.58
CA VAL A 452 12.90 7.47 -4.31
C VAL A 452 13.13 8.94 -4.03
N ARG A 453 12.06 9.66 -3.69
CA ARG A 453 12.06 11.10 -3.45
C ARG A 453 11.65 11.41 -2.03
N LEU A 454 12.27 12.45 -1.47
CA LEU A 454 12.05 12.96 -0.12
C LEU A 454 11.43 14.35 -0.21
N TYR A 455 10.22 14.50 0.32
CA TYR A 455 9.49 15.77 0.38
C TYR A 455 9.43 16.28 1.82
N GLN A 456 9.64 17.57 2.04
CA GLN A 456 9.51 18.20 3.35
C GLN A 456 8.59 19.41 3.30
N PRO A 457 7.90 19.73 4.41
CA PRO A 457 7.12 20.96 4.53
C PRO A 457 8.02 22.17 4.34
N GLN A 458 7.58 23.14 3.55
CA GLN A 458 8.31 24.41 3.46
C GLN A 458 8.20 25.14 4.79
N SER A 459 9.34 25.43 5.43
CA SER A 459 9.37 26.34 6.57
C SER A 459 9.05 27.75 6.08
N GLU A 460 8.06 28.41 6.69
CA GLU A 460 7.77 29.84 6.45
C GLU A 460 8.98 30.76 6.69
#